data_AF-A0A841PEC8-F1
#
_entry.id   AF-A0A841PEC8-F1
#
_cell.length_a   1.000
_cell.length_b   1.000
_cell.length_c   1.000
_cell.angle_alpha   90.00
_cell.angle_beta   90.00
_cell.angle_gamma   90.00
#
_symmetry.space_group_name_H-M   'P 1'
#
loop_
_entity.id
_entity.type
_entity.pdbx_description
1 polymer ?
#
loop_
_entity_poly.entity_id
_entity_poly.type
_entity_poly.pdbx_seq_one_letter_code
_entity_poly.pdbx_strand_id
1 'polypeptide(L)'
;MIEEPSERLIEQRVRSRIYEILEILADCDAGVDLVGIKGYFDLFEDYVHRPSIEAGTSALSKDERVIVLEIAEFLEAACETNPDFTKAEFIESDWPGKIAPTARDALALFLRRGLFSEKIEEIEPGQPVSMAAAR
;
A
#
# COMPACT_ATOMS: atom_id res chain seq x y z
N MET A 1 -8.09 29.55 -6.27
CA MET A 1 -8.40 28.90 -4.98
C MET A 1 -8.17 27.43 -5.21
N ILE A 2 -7.16 26.82 -4.59
CA ILE A 2 -6.97 25.37 -4.71
C ILE A 2 -7.95 24.80 -3.70
N GLU A 3 -9.04 24.22 -4.19
CA GLU A 3 -10.00 23.51 -3.35
C GLU A 3 -9.26 22.33 -2.71
N GLU A 4 -9.29 22.24 -1.39
CA GLU A 4 -8.64 21.14 -0.69
C GLU A 4 -9.35 19.82 -1.05
N PRO A 5 -8.61 18.75 -1.34
CA PRO A 5 -9.22 17.46 -1.67
C PRO A 5 -10.02 16.96 -0.47
N SER A 6 -11.17 16.35 -0.72
CA SER A 6 -11.96 15.72 0.32
C SER A 6 -11.22 14.56 0.99
N GLU A 7 -11.63 14.22 2.21
CA GLU A 7 -11.12 13.04 2.92
C GLU A 7 -11.29 11.76 2.09
N ARG A 8 -12.42 11.60 1.40
CA ARG A 8 -12.68 10.43 0.56
C ARG A 8 -11.67 10.32 -0.59
N LEU A 9 -11.35 11.44 -1.26
CA LEU A 9 -10.36 11.48 -2.33
C LEU A 9 -8.95 11.23 -1.80
N ILE A 10 -8.62 11.76 -0.61
CA ILE A 10 -7.34 11.48 0.06
C ILE A 10 -7.19 9.97 0.32
N GLU A 11 -8.20 9.31 0.88
CA GLU A 11 -8.13 7.88 1.18
C GLU A 11 -8.03 7.00 -0.08
N GLN A 12 -8.67 7.40 -1.19
CA GLN A 12 -8.51 6.72 -2.48
C GLN A 12 -7.07 6.78 -2.98
N ARG A 13 -6.46 7.97 -2.92
CA ARG A 13 -5.06 8.17 -3.31
C ARG A 13 -4.12 7.39 -2.41
N VAL A 14 -4.39 7.31 -1.10
CA VAL A 14 -3.64 6.46 -0.18
C VAL A 14 -3.70 5.00 -0.61
N ARG A 15 -4.89 4.47 -0.94
CA ARG A 15 -5.00 3.10 -1.47
C ARG A 15 -4.21 2.94 -2.79
N SER A 16 -4.23 3.93 -3.68
CA SER A 16 -3.42 3.91 -4.90
C SER A 16 -1.92 3.90 -4.62
N ARG A 17 -1.44 4.68 -3.63
CA ARG A 17 -0.03 4.66 -3.21
C ARG A 17 0.37 3.32 -2.60
N ILE A 18 -0.49 2.74 -1.75
CA ILE A 18 -0.27 1.39 -1.21
C ILE A 18 -0.14 0.38 -2.35
N TYR A 19 -0.99 0.46 -3.38
CA TYR A 19 -0.87 -0.39 -4.56
C TYR A 19 0.50 -0.27 -5.25
N GLU A 20 0.98 0.96 -5.49
CA GLU A 20 2.31 1.19 -6.09
C GLU A 20 3.45 0.64 -5.23
N ILE A 21 3.34 0.73 -3.91
CA ILE A 21 4.33 0.15 -2.98
C ILE A 21 4.31 -1.38 -3.05
N LEU A 22 3.11 -1.99 -3.12
CA LEU A 22 2.98 -3.43 -3.29
C LEU A 22 3.64 -3.92 -4.59
N GLU A 23 3.62 -3.14 -5.67
CA GLU A 23 4.34 -3.48 -6.91
C GLU A 23 5.85 -3.59 -6.68
N ILE A 24 6.42 -2.70 -5.86
CA ILE A 24 7.85 -2.73 -5.48
C ILE A 24 8.14 -3.97 -4.63
N LEU A 25 7.32 -4.23 -3.61
CA LEU A 25 7.52 -5.38 -2.71
C LEU A 25 7.39 -6.72 -3.46
N ALA A 26 6.46 -6.82 -4.40
CA ALA A 26 6.22 -8.00 -5.22
C ALA A 26 7.38 -8.34 -6.17
N ASP A 27 8.25 -7.36 -6.47
CA ASP A 27 9.41 -7.53 -7.36
C ASP A 27 10.65 -8.08 -6.62
N CYS A 28 10.51 -8.43 -5.34
CA CYS A 28 11.56 -9.09 -4.54
C CYS A 28 12.85 -8.25 -4.52
N ASP A 29 13.98 -8.86 -4.90
CA ASP A 29 15.31 -8.21 -4.88
C ASP A 29 15.37 -7.00 -5.79
N ALA A 30 14.67 -7.04 -6.93
CA ALA A 30 14.59 -5.90 -7.86
C ALA A 30 13.88 -4.70 -7.23
N GLY A 31 12.89 -4.96 -6.36
CA GLY A 31 12.24 -3.94 -5.56
C GLY A 31 13.21 -3.26 -4.60
N VAL A 32 14.04 -4.05 -3.90
CA VAL A 32 15.09 -3.52 -3.01
C VAL A 32 16.13 -2.71 -3.79
N ASP A 33 16.52 -3.16 -4.98
CA ASP A 33 17.47 -2.45 -5.84
C ASP A 33 16.93 -1.11 -6.32
N LEU A 34 15.63 -1.02 -6.58
CA LEU A 34 14.97 0.19 -7.07
C LEU A 34 14.95 1.32 -6.03
N VAL A 35 14.59 1.00 -4.78
CA VAL A 35 14.37 2.02 -3.73
C VAL A 35 15.46 2.06 -2.66
N GLY A 36 16.37 1.09 -2.67
CA GLY A 36 17.36 0.88 -1.60
C GLY A 36 16.72 0.36 -0.31
N ILE A 37 17.54 -0.16 0.59
CA ILE A 37 17.04 -0.78 1.84
C ILE A 37 16.18 0.17 2.68
N LYS A 38 16.61 1.43 2.82
CA LYS A 38 15.86 2.43 3.58
C LYS A 38 14.51 2.73 2.93
N GLY A 39 14.49 2.96 1.62
CA GLY A 39 13.24 3.19 0.89
C GLY A 39 12.30 2.00 0.95
N TYR A 40 12.84 0.78 1.02
CA TYR A 40 12.05 -0.45 1.10
C TYR A 40 11.20 -0.52 2.38
N PHE A 41 11.73 -0.04 3.51
CA PHE A 41 11.00 0.03 4.78
C PHE A 41 10.17 1.31 4.92
N ASP A 42 10.77 2.47 4.67
CA ASP A 42 10.14 3.78 4.91
C ASP A 42 8.88 3.98 4.05
N LEU A 43 8.88 3.51 2.80
CA LEU A 43 7.74 3.68 1.89
C LEU A 43 6.47 3.05 2.42
N PHE A 44 6.55 1.99 3.23
CA PHE A 44 5.38 1.30 3.76
C PHE A 44 4.90 1.90 5.09
N GLU A 45 5.84 2.28 5.95
CA GLU A 45 5.56 2.89 7.27
C GLU A 45 4.71 4.17 7.11
N ASP A 46 5.01 4.99 6.10
CA ASP A 46 4.30 6.25 5.82
C ASP A 46 2.78 6.07 5.54
N TYR A 47 2.34 4.88 5.13
CA TYR A 47 0.96 4.65 4.66
C TYR A 47 0.15 3.69 5.51
N VAL A 48 0.78 2.76 6.23
CA VAL A 48 0.05 1.68 6.92
C VAL A 48 -0.37 2.00 8.34
N HIS A 49 0.34 2.89 9.04
CA HIS A 49 -0.05 3.37 10.38
C HIS A 49 -1.07 4.52 10.35
N ARG A 50 -1.90 4.60 9.30
CA ARG A 50 -2.92 5.63 9.20
C ARG A 50 -4.11 5.31 10.12
N PRO A 51 -4.59 6.28 10.92
CA PRO A 51 -5.76 6.09 11.78
C PRO A 51 -7.01 5.60 11.03
N SER A 52 -7.15 5.95 9.74
CA SER A 52 -8.27 5.49 8.90
C SER A 52 -8.22 3.99 8.60
N ILE A 53 -7.03 3.39 8.53
CA ILE A 53 -6.87 1.96 8.33
C ILE A 53 -7.28 1.23 9.61
N GLU A 54 -6.75 1.65 10.75
CA GLU A 54 -7.07 1.07 12.07
C GLU A 54 -8.55 1.23 12.44
N ALA A 55 -9.12 2.41 12.24
CA ALA A 55 -10.54 2.68 12.48
C ALA A 55 -11.47 2.03 11.44
N GLY A 56 -10.93 1.47 10.37
CA GLY A 56 -11.67 0.85 9.28
C GLY A 56 -12.49 1.81 8.42
N THR A 57 -12.11 3.09 8.38
CA THR A 57 -12.72 4.15 7.56
C THR A 57 -11.94 4.46 6.28
N SER A 58 -10.80 3.80 6.05
CA SER A 58 -10.00 3.94 4.83
C SER A 58 -10.73 3.45 3.56
N ALA A 59 -10.17 3.77 2.40
CA ALA A 59 -10.65 3.26 1.11
C ALA A 59 -10.42 1.76 0.90
N LEU A 60 -9.61 1.11 1.74
CA LEU A 60 -9.32 -0.32 1.68
C LEU A 60 -10.59 -1.13 1.99
N SER A 61 -10.79 -2.22 1.26
CA SER A 61 -11.76 -3.24 1.65
C SER A 61 -11.28 -3.94 2.93
N LYS A 62 -12.17 -4.73 3.56
CA LYS A 62 -11.79 -5.52 4.73
C LYS A 62 -10.62 -6.45 4.43
N ASP A 63 -10.64 -7.12 3.29
CA ASP A 63 -9.62 -8.10 2.89
C ASP A 63 -8.32 -7.40 2.50
N GLU A 64 -8.40 -6.27 1.80
CA GLU A 64 -7.25 -5.43 1.48
C GLU A 64 -6.55 -4.90 2.75
N ARG A 65 -7.33 -4.49 3.76
CA ARG A 65 -6.77 -4.07 5.04
C ARG A 65 -6.04 -5.19 5.76
N VAL A 66 -6.63 -6.39 5.80
CA VAL A 66 -6.01 -7.54 6.49
C VAL A 66 -4.65 -7.87 5.88
N ILE A 67 -4.58 -7.99 4.55
CA ILE A 67 -3.32 -8.36 3.91
C ILE A 67 -2.27 -7.23 3.97
N VAL A 68 -2.69 -5.96 3.95
CA VAL A 68 -1.76 -4.84 4.13
C VAL A 68 -1.16 -4.84 5.53
N LEU A 69 -1.96 -5.13 6.57
CA LEU A 69 -1.45 -5.24 7.93
C LEU A 69 -0.51 -6.46 8.10
N GLU A 70 -0.81 -7.59 7.46
CA GLU A 70 0.07 -8.75 7.45
C GLU A 70 1.44 -8.44 6.81
N ILE A 71 1.46 -7.67 5.72
CA ILE A 71 2.71 -7.20 5.10
C ILE A 71 3.47 -6.24 6.04
N ALA A 72 2.76 -5.40 6.80
CA ALA A 72 3.36 -4.54 7.82
C ALA A 72 4.12 -5.36 8.86
N GLU A 73 3.47 -6.40 9.39
CA GLU A 73 4.08 -7.31 10.38
C GLU A 73 5.32 -8.00 9.80
N PHE A 74 5.32 -8.38 8.53
CA PHE A 74 6.51 -8.95 7.87
C PHE A 74 7.65 -7.93 7.75
N LEU A 75 7.36 -6.69 7.39
CA LEU A 75 8.36 -5.63 7.28
C LEU A 75 8.93 -5.23 8.64
N GLU A 76 8.08 -5.15 9.67
CA GLU A 76 8.50 -4.92 11.06
C GLU A 76 9.43 -6.05 11.53
N ALA A 77 9.04 -7.32 11.34
CA ALA A 77 9.87 -8.47 11.71
C ALA A 77 11.22 -8.48 10.97
N ALA A 78 11.22 -8.10 9.68
CA ALA A 78 12.44 -7.97 8.89
C ALA A 78 13.33 -6.83 9.38
N CYS A 79 12.75 -5.71 9.84
CA CYS A 79 13.49 -4.59 10.43
C CYS A 79 14.10 -4.96 11.79
N GLU A 80 13.32 -5.59 12.68
CA GLU A 80 13.76 -6.00 14.02
C GLU A 80 14.89 -7.04 13.98
N THR A 81 14.85 -7.96 13.02
CA THR A 81 15.89 -9.00 12.89
C THR A 81 17.20 -8.42 12.37
N ASN A 82 17.15 -7.29 11.67
CA ASN A 82 18.24 -6.84 10.79
C ASN A 82 18.52 -5.33 10.87
N PRO A 83 18.63 -4.72 12.06
CA PRO A 83 18.71 -3.26 12.19
C PRO A 83 19.91 -2.63 11.48
N ASP A 84 20.98 -3.40 11.22
CA ASP A 84 22.24 -2.91 10.65
C ASP A 84 22.58 -3.48 9.26
N PHE A 85 21.63 -4.13 8.58
CA PHE A 85 21.92 -4.76 7.29
C PHE A 85 22.30 -3.74 6.22
N THR A 86 23.34 -4.09 5.46
CA THR A 86 23.56 -3.53 4.13
C THR A 86 22.51 -4.07 3.15
N LYS A 87 22.37 -3.40 2.01
CA LYS A 87 21.48 -3.86 0.93
C LYS A 87 21.75 -5.32 0.52
N ALA A 88 23.03 -5.71 0.43
CA ALA A 88 23.43 -7.06 0.04
C ALA A 88 23.01 -8.10 1.09
N GLU A 89 23.28 -7.82 2.37
CA GLU A 89 22.89 -8.70 3.48
C GLU A 89 21.37 -8.88 3.55
N PHE A 90 20.60 -7.83 3.27
CA PHE A 90 19.14 -7.91 3.22
C PHE A 90 18.64 -8.81 2.09
N ILE A 91 19.21 -8.71 0.89
CA ILE A 91 18.87 -9.62 -0.22
C ILE A 91 19.27 -11.07 0.12
N GLU A 92 20.49 -11.27 0.63
CA GLU A 92 21.01 -12.60 0.97
C GLU A 92 20.23 -13.30 2.11
N SER A 93 19.55 -12.53 2.96
CA SER A 93 18.73 -13.04 4.06
C SER A 93 17.38 -13.65 3.65
N ASP A 94 17.01 -13.51 2.37
CA ASP A 94 15.75 -14.00 1.79
C ASP A 94 14.49 -13.31 2.38
N TRP A 95 14.63 -12.19 3.09
CA TRP A 95 13.47 -11.38 3.50
C TRP A 95 12.65 -10.87 2.30
N PRO A 96 13.25 -10.33 1.23
CA PRO A 96 12.50 -9.97 0.02
C PRO A 96 11.71 -11.17 -0.57
N GLY A 97 12.34 -12.35 -0.58
CA GLY A 97 11.73 -13.59 -1.07
C GLY A 97 10.54 -14.08 -0.22
N LYS A 98 10.54 -13.78 1.09
CA LYS A 98 9.43 -14.07 2.01
C LYS A 98 8.29 -13.06 1.90
N ILE A 99 8.59 -11.78 1.65
CA ILE A 99 7.59 -10.70 1.57
C ILE A 99 6.88 -10.70 0.21
N ALA A 100 7.62 -10.94 -0.87
CA ALA A 100 7.10 -10.81 -2.24
C ALA A 100 5.85 -11.66 -2.55
N PRO A 101 5.72 -12.92 -2.08
CA PRO A 101 4.49 -13.70 -2.28
C PRO A 101 3.25 -13.02 -1.71
N THR A 102 3.29 -12.56 -0.46
CA THR A 102 2.17 -11.87 0.19
C THR A 102 1.85 -10.55 -0.51
N ALA A 103 2.86 -9.82 -0.98
CA ALA A 103 2.66 -8.60 -1.77
C ALA A 103 1.95 -8.89 -3.12
N ARG A 104 2.28 -10.00 -3.79
CA ARG A 104 1.59 -10.41 -5.04
C ARG A 104 0.14 -10.79 -4.79
N ASP A 105 -0.15 -11.48 -3.68
CA ASP A 105 -1.51 -11.79 -3.29
C ASP A 105 -2.32 -10.51 -3.01
N ALA A 106 -1.69 -9.51 -2.36
CA ALA A 106 -2.30 -8.21 -2.15
C ALA A 106 -2.58 -7.46 -3.46
N LEU A 107 -1.64 -7.45 -4.41
CA LEU A 107 -1.87 -6.86 -5.73
C LEU A 107 -3.05 -7.51 -6.44
N ALA A 108 -3.17 -8.83 -6.39
CA ALA A 108 -4.29 -9.55 -6.99
C ALA A 108 -5.64 -9.16 -6.36
N LEU A 109 -5.68 -8.97 -5.03
CA LEU A 109 -6.87 -8.48 -4.33
C LEU A 109 -7.25 -7.06 -4.76
N PHE A 110 -6.28 -6.15 -4.83
CA PHE A 110 -6.51 -4.77 -5.25
C PHE A 110 -7.03 -4.70 -6.70
N LEU A 111 -6.41 -5.45 -7.62
CA LEU A 111 -6.81 -5.49 -9.02
C LEU A 111 -8.18 -6.13 -9.22
N ARG A 112 -8.55 -7.13 -8.41
CA ARG A 112 -9.88 -7.75 -8.47
C ARG A 112 -11.00 -6.75 -8.18
N ARG A 113 -10.77 -5.81 -7.27
CA ARG A 113 -11.72 -4.73 -6.95
C ARG A 113 -11.61 -3.56 -7.94
N GLY A 114 -10.41 -3.33 -8.48
CA GLY A 114 -10.10 -2.24 -9.39
C GLY A 114 -9.27 -1.14 -8.75
N LEU A 115 -8.80 -0.19 -9.58
CA LEU A 115 -8.03 0.97 -9.15
C LEU A 115 -8.93 2.22 -9.10
N PHE A 116 -8.71 3.05 -8.07
CA PHE A 116 -9.44 4.29 -7.89
C PHE A 116 -8.90 5.40 -8.81
N SER A 117 -9.77 6.35 -9.14
CA SER A 117 -9.38 7.59 -9.80
C SER A 117 -8.68 8.54 -8.84
N GLU A 118 -7.53 9.10 -9.24
CA GLU A 118 -6.85 10.14 -8.46
C GLU A 118 -7.56 11.51 -8.51
N LYS A 119 -8.57 11.67 -9.37
CA LYS A 119 -9.19 12.95 -9.73
C LYS A 119 -10.64 13.10 -9.34
N ILE A 120 -11.37 12.00 -9.24
CA ILE A 120 -12.83 12.00 -9.04
C ILE A 120 -13.12 11.11 -7.85
N GLU A 121 -13.98 11.57 -6.95
CA GLU A 121 -14.43 10.74 -5.84
C GLU A 121 -15.29 9.58 -6.32
N GLU A 122 -14.89 8.38 -5.91
CA GLU A 122 -15.65 7.16 -6.18
C GLU A 122 -16.16 6.49 -4.89
N ILE A 123 -17.32 5.83 -4.97
CA ILE A 123 -17.83 4.97 -3.89
C ILE A 123 -17.01 3.68 -3.88
N GLU A 124 -16.92 3.04 -5.04
CA GLU A 124 -16.12 1.85 -5.35
C GLU A 124 -15.28 2.13 -6.60
N PRO A 125 -14.16 1.43 -6.85
CA PRO A 125 -13.34 1.67 -8.03
C PRO A 125 -14.18 1.65 -9.32
N GLY A 126 -14.08 2.71 -10.13
CA GLY A 126 -14.86 2.88 -11.36
C GLY A 126 -16.34 3.29 -11.15
N GLN A 127 -16.76 3.56 -9.91
CA GLN A 127 -18.11 4.02 -9.58
C GLN A 127 -18.06 5.43 -8.96
N PRO A 128 -18.18 6.49 -9.76
CA PRO A 128 -18.21 7.86 -9.26
C PRO A 128 -19.31 8.04 -8.22
N VAL A 129 -19.04 8.82 -7.18
CA VAL A 129 -20.10 9.34 -6.31
C VAL A 129 -21.03 10.13 -7.22
N SER A 130 -22.22 9.59 -7.52
CA SER A 130 -23.15 10.32 -8.37
C SER A 130 -23.45 11.63 -7.66
N MET A 131 -23.01 12.75 -8.25
CA MET A 131 -23.61 14.03 -7.91
C MET A 131 -25.09 13.84 -8.20
N ALA A 132 -25.91 13.73 -7.14
CA ALA A 132 -27.34 13.83 -7.31
C ALA A 132 -27.56 15.09 -8.14
N ALA A 133 -28.00 14.91 -9.38
CA ALA A 133 -28.36 16.01 -10.24
C ALA A 133 -29.49 16.73 -9.49
N ALA A 134 -29.14 17.82 -8.81
CA ALA A 134 -30.08 18.78 -8.30
C ALA A 134 -30.83 19.30 -9.53
N ARG A 135 -32.01 18.73 -9.75
CA ARG A 135 -33.04 19.28 -10.63
C ARG A 135 -33.75 20.40 -9.90
#